data_AF-A0A0C1DMK1-F1
#
_entry.id   AF-A0A0C1DMK1-F1
#
_cell.length_a   1.000
_cell.length_b   1.000
_cell.length_c   1.000
_cell.angle_alpha   90.00
_cell.angle_beta   90.00
_cell.angle_gamma   90.00
#
_symmetry.space_group_name_H-M   'P 1'
#
loop_
_entity.id
_entity.type
_entity.pdbx_description
1 polymer ?
#
loop_
_entity_poly.entity_id
_entity_poly.type
_entity_poly.pdbx_seq_one_letter_code
_entity_poly.pdbx_strand_id
1 'polypeptide(L)'
;MTASNRASKDIYDLDYLTEDCSLAQLMADLRYKQENFNEEEHRTIFDLDNEVSPVGNPLRLLHFEVKAAERKNRPNHSDHRILPLAGKKNWMSAQSSYRRKVRRLCNDLGVDFPGITPVA
;
A
#
# COMPACT_ATOMS: atom_id res chain seq x y z
N MET A 1 0.61 6.01 -12.28
CA MET A 1 0.81 4.60 -11.87
C MET A 1 0.10 4.32 -10.56
N THR A 2 -0.91 3.46 -10.58
CA THR A 2 -1.64 3.04 -9.38
C THR A 2 -1.77 1.52 -9.33
N ALA A 3 -0.72 0.86 -8.86
CA ALA A 3 -0.81 -0.52 -8.41
C ALA A 3 -1.38 -0.51 -6.98
N SER A 4 -2.69 -0.25 -6.83
CA SER A 4 -3.33 -0.20 -5.51
C SER A 4 -3.80 -1.58 -5.03
N ASN A 5 -3.76 -2.58 -5.91
CA ASN A 5 -3.97 -3.99 -5.57
C ASN A 5 -2.76 -4.57 -4.87
N ARG A 6 -2.60 -4.25 -3.59
CA ARG A 6 -1.52 -4.78 -2.77
C ARG A 6 -1.92 -6.17 -2.29
N ALA A 7 -1.19 -7.18 -2.74
CA ALA A 7 -1.21 -8.50 -2.12
C ALA A 7 -0.57 -8.40 -0.72
N SER A 8 -0.84 -9.38 0.15
CA SER A 8 -0.21 -9.44 1.48
C SER A 8 1.32 -9.38 1.39
N LYS A 9 1.90 -9.93 0.33
CA LYS A 9 3.34 -9.83 0.06
C LYS A 9 3.81 -8.39 -0.16
N ASP A 10 3.13 -7.59 -0.97
CA ASP A 10 3.51 -6.20 -1.22
C ASP A 10 3.53 -5.39 0.08
N ILE A 11 2.56 -5.65 0.98
CA ILE A 11 2.50 -5.01 2.29
C ILE A 11 3.64 -5.45 3.20
N TYR A 12 4.00 -6.73 3.15
CA TYR A 12 5.13 -7.25 3.90
C TYR A 12 6.45 -6.63 3.41
N ASP A 13 6.66 -6.55 2.09
CA ASP A 13 7.83 -5.92 1.48
C ASP A 13 7.89 -4.42 1.81
N LEU A 14 6.75 -3.73 1.80
CA LEU A 14 6.68 -2.31 2.19
C LEU A 14 6.91 -2.09 3.68
N ASP A 15 6.41 -2.96 4.56
CA ASP A 15 6.75 -2.86 5.99
C ASP A 15 8.25 -3.02 6.20
N TYR A 16 8.88 -3.95 5.47
CA TYR A 16 10.32 -4.16 5.52
C TYR A 16 11.10 -2.95 5.00
N LEU A 17 10.79 -2.47 3.80
CA LEU A 17 11.44 -1.28 3.22
C LEU A 17 11.31 -0.05 4.12
N THR A 18 10.15 0.08 4.78
CA THR A 18 9.90 1.21 5.68
C THR A 18 10.54 1.10 7.07
N GLU A 19 11.40 0.10 7.29
CA GLU A 19 12.35 0.10 8.41
C GLU A 19 13.56 0.99 8.10
N ASP A 20 13.98 1.04 6.84
CA ASP A 20 15.15 1.82 6.38
C ASP A 20 14.78 3.21 5.87
N CYS A 21 13.59 3.35 5.27
CA CYS A 21 13.09 4.62 4.73
C CYS A 21 11.73 4.99 5.34
N SER A 22 11.45 6.28 5.53
CA SER A 22 10.14 6.66 6.06
C SER A 22 9.04 6.48 5.00
N LEU A 23 7.84 6.10 5.42
CA LEU A 23 6.70 6.02 4.50
C LEU A 23 6.41 7.40 3.87
N ALA A 24 6.60 8.50 4.61
CA ALA A 24 6.48 9.86 4.08
C ALA A 24 7.47 10.14 2.93
N GLN A 25 8.72 9.67 3.05
CA GLN A 25 9.72 9.78 1.99
C GLN A 25 9.30 8.99 0.75
N LEU A 26 8.84 7.74 0.91
CA LEU A 26 8.30 6.97 -0.21
C LEU A 26 7.12 7.65 -0.89
N MET A 27 6.26 8.34 -0.13
CA MET A 27 5.17 9.13 -0.69
C MET A 27 5.66 10.35 -1.46
N ALA A 28 6.71 11.03 -0.98
CA ALA A 28 7.34 12.14 -1.68
C ALA A 28 8.01 11.69 -2.99
N ASP A 29 8.73 10.55 -2.97
CA ASP A 29 9.35 9.97 -4.15
C ASP A 29 8.30 9.55 -5.20
N LEU A 30 7.19 8.95 -4.74
CA LEU A 30 6.07 8.60 -5.61
C LEU A 30 5.42 9.85 -6.22
N ARG A 31 5.26 10.92 -5.44
CA ARG A 31 4.74 12.20 -5.92
C ARG A 31 5.67 12.80 -6.97
N TYR A 32 6.97 12.86 -6.70
CA TYR A 32 7.97 13.32 -7.66
C TYR A 32 7.89 12.52 -8.96
N LYS A 33 7.80 11.19 -8.88
CA LYS A 33 7.65 10.34 -10.06
C LYS A 33 6.37 10.67 -10.84
N GLN A 34 5.25 10.89 -10.16
CA GLN A 34 3.97 11.21 -10.79
C GLN A 34 3.95 12.61 -11.42
N GLU A 35 4.72 13.56 -10.90
CA GLU A 35 4.82 14.92 -11.45
C GLU A 35 5.77 14.98 -12.66
N ASN A 36 6.82 14.15 -12.68
CA ASN A 36 7.85 14.18 -13.73
C ASN A 36 7.62 13.18 -14.88
N PHE A 37 6.84 12.10 -14.65
CA PHE A 37 6.61 11.05 -15.64
C PHE A 37 5.10 10.85 -15.86
N ASN A 38 4.42 11.90 -16.33
CA ASN A 38 2.97 11.93 -16.56
C ASN A 38 2.55 12.13 -18.02
N GLU A 39 3.50 12.23 -18.94
CA GLU A 39 3.20 12.29 -20.38
C GLU A 39 2.56 10.98 -20.89
N GLU A 40 1.84 11.05 -22.02
CA GLU A 40 1.14 9.87 -22.58
C GLU A 40 2.10 8.72 -22.90
N GLU A 41 3.35 9.03 -23.24
CA GLU A 41 4.43 8.06 -23.50
C GLU A 41 4.81 7.26 -22.24
N HIS A 42 4.64 7.87 -21.06
CA HIS A 42 4.91 7.25 -19.76
C HIS A 42 3.72 6.44 -19.24
N ARG A 43 2.59 6.49 -19.94
CA ARG A 43 1.36 5.82 -19.51
C ARG A 43 1.54 4.31 -19.59
N THR A 44 1.21 3.65 -18.50
CA THR A 44 1.31 2.19 -18.37
C THR A 44 -0.07 1.55 -18.34
N ILE A 45 -0.10 0.23 -18.49
CA ILE A 45 -1.33 -0.56 -18.33
C ILE A 45 -2.01 -0.32 -16.96
N PHE A 46 -1.26 0.09 -15.94
CA PHE A 46 -1.79 0.39 -14.61
C PHE A 46 -2.51 1.74 -14.52
N ASP A 47 -2.31 2.62 -15.50
CA ASP A 47 -2.99 3.92 -15.58
C ASP A 47 -4.37 3.82 -16.26
N LEU A 48 -4.72 2.64 -16.79
CA LEU A 48 -6.02 2.37 -17.41
C LEU A 48 -7.12 2.11 -16.38
N ASP A 49 -6.76 1.68 -15.18
CA ASP A 49 -7.69 1.31 -14.11
C ASP A 49 -8.28 2.53 -13.38
N ASN A 50 -7.83 3.75 -13.70
CA ASN A 50 -8.21 5.02 -13.07
C ASN A 50 -8.19 4.98 -11.52
N GLU A 51 -7.33 4.13 -10.94
CA GLU A 51 -7.22 4.04 -9.49
C GLU A 51 -6.60 5.31 -8.92
N VAL A 52 -7.09 5.71 -7.75
CA VAL A 52 -6.62 6.91 -7.06
C VAL A 52 -5.28 6.62 -6.38
N SER A 53 -4.27 7.44 -6.67
CA SER A 53 -2.94 7.32 -6.09
C SER A 53 -2.97 7.50 -4.57
N PRO A 54 -2.16 6.75 -3.81
CA PRO A 54 -2.01 7.00 -2.37
C PRO A 54 -1.43 8.39 -2.07
N VAL A 55 -0.78 9.05 -3.05
CA VAL A 55 -0.31 10.45 -2.92
C VAL A 55 -1.50 11.39 -2.76
N GLY A 56 -2.58 11.16 -3.51
CA GLY A 56 -3.80 11.96 -3.40
C GLY A 56 -4.71 11.52 -2.26
N ASN A 57 -4.67 10.25 -1.87
CA ASN A 57 -5.42 9.73 -0.73
C ASN A 57 -4.62 8.66 0.05
N PRO A 58 -3.98 9.04 1.17
CA PRO A 58 -3.16 8.13 1.99
C PRO A 58 -3.90 6.88 2.50
N LEU A 59 -5.23 6.94 2.65
CA LEU A 59 -6.04 5.81 3.10
C LEU A 59 -6.05 4.66 2.09
N ARG A 60 -5.68 4.92 0.83
CA ARG A 60 -5.47 3.86 -0.17
C ARG A 60 -4.40 2.85 0.24
N LEU A 61 -3.48 3.23 1.13
CA LEU A 61 -2.50 2.31 1.69
C LEU A 61 -3.12 1.23 2.59
N LEU A 62 -4.37 1.38 3.05
CA LEU A 62 -5.10 0.40 3.86
C LEU A 62 -5.99 -0.54 3.04
N HIS A 63 -6.13 -0.33 1.73
CA HIS A 63 -7.03 -1.14 0.90
C HIS A 63 -6.71 -2.64 0.89
N PHE A 64 -5.50 -3.02 1.29
CA PHE A 64 -5.13 -4.43 1.42
C PHE A 64 -5.97 -5.17 2.47
N GLU A 65 -6.55 -4.48 3.46
CA GLU A 65 -7.44 -5.05 4.48
C GLU A 65 -8.81 -5.46 3.92
N VAL A 66 -9.20 -4.93 2.75
CA VAL A 66 -10.47 -5.26 2.09
C VAL A 66 -10.45 -6.71 1.59
N LYS A 67 -11.48 -7.50 1.93
CA LYS A 67 -11.58 -8.93 1.57
C LYS A 67 -11.40 -9.13 0.07
N ALA A 68 -10.59 -10.12 -0.32
CA ALA A 68 -10.37 -10.47 -1.73
C ALA A 68 -11.67 -10.80 -2.49
N ALA A 69 -12.71 -11.26 -1.79
CA ALA A 69 -14.04 -11.54 -2.36
C ALA A 69 -14.78 -10.30 -2.87
N GLU A 70 -14.39 -9.09 -2.45
CA GLU A 70 -14.91 -7.83 -3.00
C GLU A 70 -14.18 -7.43 -4.29
N ARG A 71 -13.09 -8.13 -4.64
CA ARG A 71 -12.24 -7.89 -5.82
C ARG A 71 -12.53 -8.90 -6.95
N LYS A 72 -13.80 -9.27 -7.15
CA LYS A 72 -14.26 -10.39 -8.00
C LYS A 72 -13.82 -10.39 -9.48
N ASN A 73 -13.38 -9.25 -10.01
CA ASN A 73 -13.06 -9.08 -11.43
C ASN A 73 -11.59 -8.72 -11.71
N ARG A 74 -10.66 -9.09 -10.80
CA ARG A 74 -9.24 -8.75 -10.98
C ARG A 74 -8.32 -9.96 -10.81
N PRO A 75 -7.22 -10.03 -11.58
CA PRO A 75 -6.18 -11.03 -11.34
C PRO A 75 -5.70 -10.95 -9.89
N ASN A 76 -5.63 -12.11 -9.25
CA ASN A 76 -5.06 -12.26 -7.92
C ASN A 76 -3.82 -13.16 -7.99
N HIS A 77 -2.94 -13.03 -7.00
CA HIS A 77 -1.87 -14.00 -6.85
C HIS A 77 -2.47 -15.37 -6.50
N SER A 78 -2.00 -16.43 -7.14
CA SER A 78 -2.41 -17.79 -6.81
C SER A 78 -1.70 -18.31 -5.55
N ASP A 79 -0.49 -17.84 -5.26
CA ASP A 79 0.25 -18.13 -4.03
C ASP A 79 0.63 -16.82 -3.31
N HIS A 80 0.15 -16.70 -2.07
CA HIS A 80 0.37 -15.54 -1.19
C HIS A 80 1.25 -15.89 0.01
N ARG A 81 1.90 -17.05 0.02
CA ARG A 81 2.62 -17.52 1.18
C ARG A 81 3.84 -16.64 1.47
N ILE A 82 3.76 -15.89 2.55
CA ILE A 82 4.92 -15.22 3.13
C ILE A 82 5.73 -16.28 3.86
N LEU A 83 7.00 -16.44 3.48
CA LEU A 83 7.96 -17.30 4.15
C LEU A 83 8.80 -16.42 5.09
N PRO A 84 8.40 -16.26 6.37
CA PRO A 84 9.17 -15.45 7.30
C PRO A 84 10.53 -16.09 7.55
N LEU A 85 11.59 -15.29 7.41
CA LEU A 85 12.94 -15.68 7.83
C LEU A 85 13.01 -15.73 9.36
N ALA A 86 13.79 -16.65 9.92
CA ALA A 86 13.98 -16.74 11.36
C ALA A 86 14.50 -15.40 11.93
N GLY A 87 13.87 -14.90 12.99
CA GLY A 87 14.20 -13.61 13.60
C GLY A 87 13.61 -12.38 12.89
N LYS A 88 12.86 -12.55 11.79
CA LYS A 88 12.11 -11.46 11.11
C LYS A 88 10.63 -11.51 11.48
N LYS A 89 9.91 -10.41 11.20
CA LYS A 89 8.48 -10.30 11.48
C LYS A 89 7.69 -11.38 10.74
N ASN A 90 6.68 -11.95 11.37
CA ASN A 90 5.66 -12.71 10.65
C ASN A 90 4.63 -11.77 10.00
N TRP A 91 3.74 -12.31 9.18
CA TRP A 91 2.71 -11.52 8.49
C TRP A 91 1.86 -10.65 9.43
N MET A 92 1.33 -11.21 10.51
CA MET A 92 0.49 -10.46 11.46
C MET A 92 1.24 -9.28 12.10
N SER A 93 2.52 -9.48 12.40
CA SER A 93 3.39 -8.44 12.97
C SER A 93 3.72 -7.36 11.95
N ALA A 94 4.02 -7.75 10.70
CA ALA A 94 4.29 -6.83 9.61
C ALA A 94 3.05 -5.98 9.26
N GLN A 95 1.87 -6.61 9.17
CA GLN A 95 0.60 -5.92 8.97
C GLN A 95 0.33 -4.87 10.06
N SER A 96 0.49 -5.26 11.33
CA SER A 96 0.29 -4.35 12.46
C SER A 96 1.29 -3.20 12.47
N SER A 97 2.56 -3.48 12.16
CA SER A 97 3.63 -2.50 12.03
C SER A 97 3.34 -1.50 10.92
N TYR A 98 3.01 -1.99 9.73
CA TYR A 98 2.66 -1.19 8.57
C TYR A 98 1.46 -0.27 8.85
N ARG A 99 0.40 -0.79 9.47
CA ARG A 99 -0.79 0.00 9.84
C ARG A 99 -0.43 1.17 10.77
N ARG A 100 0.50 0.98 11.71
CA ARG A 100 1.01 2.09 12.56
C ARG A 100 1.77 3.13 11.77
N LYS A 101 2.57 2.71 10.78
CA LYS A 101 3.31 3.63 9.88
C LYS A 101 2.35 4.45 9.02
N VAL A 102 1.30 3.83 8.48
CA VAL A 102 0.24 4.54 7.74
C VAL A 102 -0.48 5.53 8.65
N ARG A 103 -0.80 5.16 9.90
CA ARG A 103 -1.39 6.09 10.87
C ARG A 103 -0.51 7.31 11.13
N ARG A 104 0.81 7.10 11.29
CA ARG A 104 1.75 8.20 11.44
C ARG A 104 1.73 9.13 10.23
N LEU A 105 1.78 8.57 9.01
CA LEU A 105 1.65 9.34 7.78
C LEU A 105 0.35 10.16 7.74
N CYS A 106 -0.78 9.55 8.10
CA CYS A 106 -2.08 10.25 8.15
C CYS A 106 -2.05 11.42 9.14
N ASN A 107 -1.48 11.21 10.33
CA ASN A 107 -1.32 12.29 11.33
C ASN A 107 -0.45 13.43 10.79
N ASP A 108 0.68 13.09 10.15
CA ASP A 108 1.60 14.08 9.57
C ASP A 108 0.93 14.90 8.44
N LEU A 109 -0.05 14.31 7.75
CA LEU A 109 -0.82 14.94 6.68
C LEU A 109 -2.15 15.57 7.14
N GLY A 110 -2.49 15.49 8.43
CA GLY A 110 -3.77 16.00 8.95
C GLY A 110 -5.00 15.23 8.45
N VAL A 111 -4.83 13.96 8.07
CA VAL A 111 -5.90 13.08 7.58
C VAL A 111 -6.40 12.18 8.71
N ASP A 112 -7.72 12.09 8.89
CA ASP A 112 -8.31 11.21 9.88
C ASP A 112 -8.04 9.74 9.55
N PHE A 113 -7.39 9.04 10.49
CA PHE A 113 -7.09 7.62 10.34
C PHE A 113 -8.29 6.78 10.78
N PRO A 114 -8.77 5.81 9.97
CA PRO A 114 -9.90 4.99 10.34
C PRO A 114 -9.61 4.16 11.59
N GLY A 115 -10.60 4.10 12.49
CA GLY A 115 -10.61 3.19 13.63
C GLY A 115 -10.47 1.73 13.18
N ILE A 116 -10.35 0.81 14.14
CA ILE A 116 -10.47 -0.62 13.81
C ILE A 116 -11.93 -0.84 13.43
N THR A 117 -12.24 -0.96 12.14
CA THR A 117 -13.56 -1.40 11.71
C THR A 117 -13.73 -2.85 12.16
N PRO A 118 -14.76 -3.17 12.97
CA PRO A 118 -15.05 -4.55 13.32
C PRO A 118 -15.30 -5.32 12.02
N VAL A 119 -14.64 -6.46 11.87
CA VAL A 119 -14.97 -7.40 10.80
C VAL A 119 -16.37 -7.92 11.11
N ALA A 120 -17.37 -7.49 10.35
CA ALA A 120 -18.67 -8.14 10.29
C ALA A 120 -18.56 -9.49 9.55
#